data_AF-A0A317DRI1-F1
#
_entry.id   AF-A0A317DRI1-F1
#
_cell.length_a   1.000
_cell.length_b   1.000
_cell.length_c   1.000
_cell.angle_alpha   90.00
_cell.angle_beta   90.00
_cell.angle_gamma   90.00
#
_symmetry.space_group_name_H-M   'P 1'
#
loop_
_entity.id
_entity.type
_entity.pdbx_description
1 polymer ?
#
loop_
_entity_poly.entity_id
_entity_poly.type
_entity_poly.pdbx_seq_one_letter_code
_entity_poly.pdbx_strand_id
1 'polypeptide(L)'
;MTESVDRDANRALRARFDEVYGQYRRLRSGLDELQVKLAELRVTERSDDGQVIATVGARGELISVDVEPSVFHDRDARALSRKITTTIHRASAAAVHATQELVAGYLPAGSPSVEFLRTNDFNALLSRADTVLRHGE
;
A
#
# COMPACT_ATOMS: atom_id res chain seq x y z
N MET A 1 0.28 11.41 54.27
CA MET A 1 -0.69 10.80 53.32
C MET A 1 -0.58 11.40 51.92
N THR A 2 -0.13 12.66 51.75
CA THR A 2 -0.01 13.34 50.44
C THR A 2 1.14 12.82 49.55
N GLU A 3 2.27 12.43 50.16
CA GLU A 3 3.47 12.00 49.42
C GLU A 3 3.33 10.66 48.67
N SER A 4 2.46 9.74 49.13
CA SER A 4 2.22 8.47 48.42
C SER A 4 1.29 8.65 47.21
N VAL A 5 0.32 9.56 47.31
CA VAL A 5 -0.62 9.91 46.23
C VAL A 5 0.13 10.48 45.03
N ASP A 6 1.13 11.34 45.26
CA ASP A 6 1.98 11.90 44.20
C ASP A 6 2.86 10.86 43.50
N ARG A 7 3.32 9.81 44.21
CA ARG A 7 4.10 8.73 43.59
C ARG A 7 3.24 7.79 42.75
N ASP A 8 2.03 7.49 43.22
CA ASP A 8 1.11 6.62 42.48
C ASP A 8 0.57 7.31 41.23
N ALA A 9 0.25 8.60 41.31
CA ALA A 9 -0.12 9.42 40.15
C ALA A 9 1.02 9.50 39.13
N ASN A 10 2.27 9.75 39.58
CA ASN A 10 3.44 9.73 38.70
C ASN A 10 3.70 8.36 38.08
N ARG A 11 3.49 7.25 38.81
CA ARG A 11 3.63 5.89 38.27
C ARG A 11 2.58 5.61 37.18
N ALA A 12 1.33 5.99 37.42
CA ALA A 12 0.25 5.84 36.44
C ALA A 12 0.51 6.67 35.18
N LEU A 13 1.02 7.89 35.33
CA LEU A 13 1.38 8.75 34.21
C LEU A 13 2.53 8.17 33.39
N ARG A 14 3.59 7.67 34.05
CA ARG A 14 4.71 6.98 33.38
C ARG A 14 4.25 5.74 32.62
N ALA A 15 3.39 4.91 33.21
CA ALA A 15 2.85 3.74 32.54
C ALA A 15 2.06 4.10 31.27
N ARG A 16 1.26 5.17 31.31
CA ARG A 16 0.55 5.69 30.12
C ARG A 16 1.53 6.21 29.06
N PHE A 17 2.59 6.92 29.47
CA PHE A 17 3.62 7.38 28.53
C PHE A 17 4.36 6.22 27.88
N ASP A 18 4.75 5.20 28.66
CA ASP A 18 5.43 4.01 28.16
C ASP A 18 4.55 3.24 27.15
N GLU A 19 3.24 3.16 27.43
CA GLU A 19 2.26 2.56 26.53
C GLU A 19 2.15 3.33 25.20
N VAL A 20 1.93 4.65 25.26
CA VAL A 20 1.83 5.50 24.06
C VAL A 20 3.13 5.48 23.26
N TYR A 21 4.28 5.55 23.95
CA TYR A 21 5.59 5.49 23.31
C TYR A 21 5.85 4.10 22.70
N GLY A 22 5.39 3.03 23.33
CA GLY A 22 5.42 1.67 22.79
C GLY A 22 4.53 1.50 21.56
N GLN A 23 3.34 2.12 21.55
CA GLN A 23 2.45 2.16 20.38
C GLN A 23 3.08 2.95 19.23
N TYR A 24 3.66 4.13 19.52
CA TYR A 24 4.35 4.95 18.53
C TYR A 24 5.54 4.25 17.90
N ARG A 25 6.40 3.60 18.71
CA ARG A 25 7.55 2.84 18.18
C ARG A 25 7.12 1.70 17.26
N ARG A 26 6.07 0.96 17.61
CA ARG A 26 5.53 -0.12 16.77
C ARG A 26 4.93 0.41 15.47
N LEU A 27 4.24 1.54 15.53
CA LEU A 27 3.73 2.20 14.33
C LEU A 27 4.90 2.64 13.44
N ARG A 28 5.93 3.27 14.02
CA ARG A 28 7.09 3.75 13.27
C ARG A 28 7.86 2.60 12.61
N SER A 29 8.15 1.53 13.34
CA SER A 29 8.82 0.36 12.79
C SER A 29 7.99 -0.30 11.67
N GLY A 30 6.67 -0.39 11.85
CA GLY A 30 5.78 -0.92 10.81
C GLY A 30 5.79 -0.07 9.54
N LEU A 31 5.90 1.25 9.66
CA LEU A 31 6.02 2.16 8.51
C LEU A 31 7.37 2.02 7.79
N ASP A 32 8.47 1.88 8.53
CA ASP A 32 9.79 1.68 7.93
C ASP A 32 9.84 0.34 7.16
N GLU A 33 9.28 -0.74 7.74
CA GLU A 33 9.14 -2.03 7.05
C GLU A 33 8.26 -1.95 5.81
N LEU A 34 7.12 -1.25 5.90
CA LEU A 34 6.22 -1.02 4.77
C LEU A 34 6.95 -0.32 3.62
N GLN A 35 7.73 0.72 3.93
CA GLN A 35 8.51 1.45 2.93
C GLN A 35 9.49 0.54 2.19
N VAL A 36 10.21 -0.32 2.91
CA VAL A 36 11.13 -1.30 2.30
C VAL A 36 10.37 -2.26 1.39
N LYS A 37 9.27 -2.85 1.86
CA LYS A 37 8.46 -3.78 1.06
C LYS A 37 7.90 -3.15 -0.21
N LEU A 38 7.44 -1.91 -0.14
CA LEU A 38 6.96 -1.19 -1.32
C LEU A 38 8.10 -0.87 -2.30
N ALA A 39 9.29 -0.56 -1.82
CA ALA A 39 10.45 -0.32 -2.69
C ALA A 39 10.88 -1.60 -3.45
N GLU A 40 10.77 -2.74 -2.79
CA GLU A 40 11.13 -4.06 -3.30
C GLU A 40 10.02 -4.74 -4.12
N LEU A 41 8.76 -4.29 -4.00
CA LEU A 41 7.64 -4.89 -4.71
C LEU A 41 7.86 -4.82 -6.23
N ARG A 42 7.86 -6.00 -6.86
CA ARG A 42 7.91 -6.18 -8.30
C ARG A 42 6.78 -7.10 -8.71
N VAL A 43 6.00 -6.66 -9.69
CA VAL A 43 4.94 -7.47 -10.29
C VAL A 43 5.32 -7.76 -11.73
N THR A 44 5.27 -9.05 -12.09
CA THR A 44 5.63 -9.53 -13.41
C THR A 44 4.42 -10.19 -14.06
N GLU A 45 4.03 -9.69 -15.22
CA GLU A 45 2.98 -10.25 -16.06
C GLU A 45 3.53 -10.73 -17.39
N ARG A 46 2.87 -11.73 -17.99
CA ARG A 46 3.26 -12.31 -19.27
C ARG A 46 2.11 -12.28 -20.26
N SER A 47 2.35 -11.94 -21.53
CA SER A 47 1.35 -12.10 -22.57
C SER A 47 0.85 -13.54 -22.64
N ASP A 48 -0.34 -13.75 -23.20
CA ASP A 48 -1.03 -15.05 -23.17
C ASP A 48 -0.26 -16.16 -23.92
N ASP A 49 0.63 -15.77 -24.85
CA ASP A 49 1.56 -16.64 -25.57
C ASP A 49 2.97 -16.68 -24.96
N GLY A 50 3.20 -16.00 -23.83
CA GLY A 50 4.47 -15.95 -23.13
C GLY A 50 5.57 -15.13 -23.82
N GLN A 51 5.27 -14.47 -24.95
CA GLN A 51 6.29 -13.79 -25.75
C GLN A 51 6.72 -12.41 -25.22
N VAL A 52 5.87 -11.78 -24.39
CA VAL A 52 6.17 -10.50 -23.77
C VAL A 52 6.04 -10.64 -22.27
N ILE A 53 7.06 -10.21 -21.54
CA ILE A 53 7.08 -10.20 -20.09
C ILE A 53 7.31 -8.76 -19.64
N ALA A 54 6.39 -8.23 -18.84
CA ALA A 54 6.50 -6.87 -18.30
C ALA A 54 6.67 -6.93 -16.80
N THR A 55 7.69 -6.24 -16.28
CA THR A 55 7.91 -6.09 -14.84
C THR A 55 7.69 -4.63 -14.44
N VAL A 56 6.86 -4.42 -13.44
CA VAL A 56 6.51 -3.10 -12.92
C VAL A 56 6.78 -2.99 -11.42
N GLY A 57 6.96 -1.76 -10.94
CA GLY A 57 7.09 -1.43 -9.52
C GLY A 57 5.76 -1.23 -8.81
N ALA A 58 5.81 -0.91 -7.51
CA ALA A 58 4.64 -0.75 -6.64
C ALA A 58 3.63 0.29 -7.11
N ARG A 59 4.05 1.32 -7.83
CA ARG A 59 3.17 2.38 -8.36
C ARG A 59 2.68 2.07 -9.78
N GLY A 60 2.94 0.86 -10.26
CA GLY A 60 2.65 0.46 -11.63
C GLY A 60 3.61 1.10 -12.65
N GLU A 61 4.74 1.64 -12.19
CA GLU A 61 5.79 2.16 -13.05
C GLU A 61 6.51 1.01 -13.77
N LEU A 62 6.76 1.18 -15.08
CA LEU A 62 7.46 0.16 -15.87
C LEU A 62 8.95 0.13 -15.53
N ILE A 63 9.46 -1.06 -15.21
CA ILE A 63 10.87 -1.30 -14.87
C ILE A 63 11.58 -2.00 -16.02
N SER A 64 10.99 -3.08 -16.53
CA SER A 64 11.54 -3.82 -17.66
C SER A 64 10.44 -4.41 -18.54
N VAL A 65 10.79 -4.61 -19.82
CA VAL A 65 10.03 -5.42 -20.76
C VAL A 65 11.00 -6.35 -21.46
N ASP A 66 10.72 -7.64 -21.36
CA ASP A 66 11.46 -8.69 -22.03
C ASP A 66 10.58 -9.23 -23.18
N VAL A 67 11.18 -9.36 -24.36
CA VAL A 67 10.49 -9.83 -25.56
C VAL A 67 11.23 -11.03 -26.12
N GLU A 68 10.52 -12.15 -26.24
CA GLU A 68 11.07 -13.38 -26.80
C GLU A 68 11.42 -13.20 -28.28
N PRO A 69 12.58 -13.73 -28.77
CA PRO A 69 12.97 -13.61 -30.17
C PRO A 69 11.94 -14.20 -31.16
N SER A 70 11.13 -15.15 -30.69
CA SER A 70 10.07 -15.77 -31.48
C SER A 70 9.05 -14.76 -32.02
N VAL A 71 8.85 -13.63 -31.33
CA VAL A 71 7.92 -12.55 -31.75
C VAL A 71 8.27 -11.94 -33.11
N PHE A 72 9.55 -11.96 -33.50
CA PHE A 72 10.01 -11.34 -34.74
C PHE A 72 9.76 -12.21 -35.99
N HIS A 73 9.26 -13.44 -35.81
CA HIS A 73 9.00 -14.35 -36.93
C HIS A 73 7.77 -13.94 -37.75
N ASP A 74 6.69 -13.53 -37.09
CA ASP A 74 5.45 -13.08 -37.77
C ASP A 74 5.58 -11.69 -38.42
N ARG A 75 6.62 -10.92 -38.05
CA ARG A 75 6.91 -9.55 -38.54
C ARG A 75 5.73 -8.55 -38.45
N ASP A 76 4.69 -8.83 -37.65
CA ASP A 76 3.60 -7.88 -37.40
C ASP A 76 3.93 -6.96 -36.21
N ALA A 77 4.54 -5.82 -36.52
CA ALA A 77 4.87 -4.79 -35.54
C ALA A 77 3.64 -4.20 -34.84
N ARG A 78 2.47 -4.16 -35.49
CA ARG A 78 1.25 -3.60 -34.89
C ARG A 78 0.65 -4.56 -33.86
N ALA A 79 0.65 -5.86 -34.16
CA ALA A 79 0.24 -6.87 -33.20
C ALA A 79 1.17 -6.88 -31.98
N LEU A 80 2.49 -6.81 -32.19
CA LEU A 80 3.46 -6.74 -31.11
C LEU A 80 3.26 -5.51 -30.22
N SER A 81 3.08 -4.33 -30.81
CA SER A 81 2.85 -3.09 -30.06
C SER A 81 1.60 -3.21 -29.16
N ARG A 82 0.47 -3.70 -29.69
CA ARG A 82 -0.74 -3.93 -28.90
C ARG A 82 -0.52 -4.92 -27.76
N LYS A 83 0.21 -6.01 -28.03
CA LYS A 83 0.54 -7.04 -27.04
C LYS A 83 1.37 -6.47 -25.89
N ILE A 84 2.41 -5.70 -26.21
CA ILE A 84 3.26 -5.02 -25.21
C ILE A 84 2.41 -4.08 -24.35
N THR A 85 1.65 -3.19 -24.97
CA THR A 85 0.81 -2.22 -24.25
C THR A 85 -0.21 -2.92 -23.34
N THR A 86 -0.87 -3.97 -23.83
CA THR A 86 -1.85 -4.73 -23.03
C THR A 86 -1.20 -5.42 -21.83
N THR A 87 -0.03 -6.03 -22.03
CA THR A 87 0.71 -6.72 -20.97
C THR A 87 1.17 -5.74 -19.90
N ILE A 88 1.68 -4.57 -20.28
CA ILE A 88 2.08 -3.52 -19.34
C ILE A 88 0.89 -2.98 -18.55
N HIS A 89 -0.27 -2.74 -19.19
CA HIS A 89 -1.46 -2.28 -18.47
C HIS A 89 -1.93 -3.30 -17.43
N ARG A 90 -1.88 -4.59 -17.78
CA ARG A 90 -2.24 -5.66 -16.84
C ARG A 90 -1.25 -5.73 -15.68
N ALA A 91 0.05 -5.62 -15.95
CA ALA A 91 1.09 -5.56 -14.93
C ALA A 91 0.88 -4.37 -13.98
N SER A 92 0.62 -3.18 -14.53
CA SER A 92 0.41 -1.96 -13.78
C SER A 92 -0.82 -2.05 -12.87
N ALA A 93 -1.95 -2.56 -13.39
CA ALA A 93 -3.15 -2.79 -12.60
C ALA A 93 -2.93 -3.80 -11.47
N ALA A 94 -2.24 -4.91 -11.75
CA ALA A 94 -1.90 -5.93 -10.76
C ALA A 94 -0.97 -5.36 -9.67
N ALA A 95 -0.03 -4.49 -10.02
CA ALA A 95 0.86 -3.84 -9.06
C ALA A 95 0.14 -2.86 -8.14
N VAL A 96 -0.76 -2.05 -8.68
CA VAL A 96 -1.58 -1.15 -7.85
C VAL A 96 -2.42 -1.94 -6.86
N HIS A 97 -3.03 -3.05 -7.30
CA HIS A 97 -3.79 -3.92 -6.42
C HIS A 97 -2.92 -4.56 -5.33
N ALA A 98 -1.76 -5.12 -5.70
CA ALA A 98 -0.82 -5.71 -4.74
C ALA A 98 -0.33 -4.67 -3.72
N THR A 99 -0.08 -3.43 -4.15
CA THR A 99 0.26 -2.32 -3.26
C THR A 99 -0.88 -1.97 -2.30
N GLN A 100 -2.13 -1.94 -2.76
CA GLN A 100 -3.30 -1.68 -1.91
C GLN A 100 -3.44 -2.76 -0.84
N GLU A 101 -3.30 -4.04 -1.19
CA GLU A 101 -3.35 -5.16 -0.25
C GLU A 101 -2.22 -5.07 0.79
N LEU A 102 -1.01 -4.75 0.34
CA LEU A 102 0.14 -4.61 1.21
C LEU A 102 -0.06 -3.48 2.22
N VAL A 103 -0.50 -2.29 1.78
CA VAL A 103 -0.77 -1.15 2.67
C VAL A 103 -1.93 -1.43 3.62
N ALA A 104 -2.99 -2.11 3.16
CA ALA A 104 -4.14 -2.47 3.99
C ALA A 104 -3.76 -3.35 5.19
N GLY A 105 -2.75 -4.21 5.06
CA GLY A 105 -2.23 -5.04 6.16
C GLY A 105 -1.49 -4.27 7.27
N TYR A 106 -1.03 -3.05 7.00
CA TYR A 106 -0.26 -2.23 7.94
C TYR A 106 -1.07 -1.12 8.62
N LEU A 107 -2.25 -0.81 8.09
CA LEU A 107 -3.14 0.19 8.66
C LEU A 107 -4.01 -0.40 9.78
N PRO A 108 -4.38 0.38 10.81
CA PRO A 108 -5.30 -0.07 11.84
C PRO A 108 -6.63 -0.50 11.23
N ALA A 109 -7.14 -1.66 11.65
CA ALA A 109 -8.45 -2.14 11.24
C ALA A 109 -9.54 -1.11 11.57
N GLY A 110 -10.42 -0.85 10.61
CA GLY A 110 -11.48 0.17 10.74
C GLY A 110 -11.02 1.62 10.57
N SER A 111 -9.77 1.86 10.12
CA SER A 111 -9.37 3.22 9.75
C SER A 111 -9.98 3.65 8.41
N PRO A 112 -10.44 4.91 8.29
CA PRO A 112 -10.94 5.50 7.04
C PRO A 112 -10.02 5.29 5.82
N SER A 113 -8.71 5.26 6.06
CA SER A 113 -7.69 5.06 5.04
C SER A 113 -7.68 3.65 4.44
N VAL A 114 -8.01 2.62 5.21
CA VAL A 114 -8.14 1.23 4.70
C VAL A 114 -9.34 1.12 3.76
N GLU A 115 -10.45 1.74 4.16
CA GLU A 115 -11.69 1.68 3.39
C GLU A 115 -11.55 2.41 2.05
N PHE A 116 -10.88 3.57 2.03
CA PHE A 116 -10.51 4.27 0.79
C PHE A 116 -9.63 3.41 -0.13
N LEU A 117 -8.58 2.78 0.40
CA LEU A 117 -7.68 1.96 -0.43
C LEU A 117 -8.39 0.75 -1.06
N ARG A 118 -9.38 0.19 -0.36
CA ARG A 118 -10.16 -0.95 -0.83
C ARG A 118 -11.22 -0.55 -1.85
N THR A 119 -11.92 0.56 -1.63
CA THR A 119 -13.12 0.94 -2.40
C THR A 119 -12.86 2.04 -3.43
N ASN A 120 -11.71 2.73 -3.35
CA ASN A 120 -11.44 4.01 -4.02
C ASN A 120 -12.49 5.10 -3.73
N ASP A 121 -13.27 4.96 -2.65
CA ASP A 121 -14.26 5.96 -2.24
C ASP A 121 -13.61 7.01 -1.34
N PHE A 122 -13.41 8.21 -1.89
CA PHE A 122 -12.88 9.35 -1.15
C PHE A 122 -13.76 9.76 0.05
N ASN A 123 -15.07 9.47 -0.01
CA ASN A 123 -15.98 9.76 1.08
C ASN A 123 -15.63 8.97 2.35
N ALA A 124 -15.01 7.80 2.19
CA ALA A 124 -14.53 7.00 3.31
C ALA A 124 -13.50 7.77 4.16
N LEU A 125 -12.62 8.56 3.56
CA LEU A 125 -11.63 9.39 4.28
C LEU A 125 -12.29 10.51 5.11
N LEU A 126 -13.39 11.06 4.61
CA LEU A 126 -14.08 12.21 5.18
C LEU A 126 -15.04 11.84 6.31
N SER A 127 -15.45 10.57 6.39
CA SER A 127 -16.37 10.04 7.41
C SER A 127 -16.03 10.43 8.87
N ARG A 128 -14.73 10.49 9.21
CA ARG A 128 -14.29 10.92 10.54
C ARG A 128 -14.46 12.42 10.76
N ALA A 129 -14.23 13.25 9.74
CA ALA A 129 -14.44 14.70 9.80
C ALA A 129 -15.93 15.02 9.94
N ASP A 130 -16.79 14.33 9.18
CA ASP A 130 -18.24 14.49 9.26
C ASP A 130 -18.80 14.10 10.65
N THR A 131 -18.24 13.04 11.26
CA THR A 131 -18.63 12.62 12.62
C THR A 131 -18.31 13.70 13.65
N VAL A 132 -17.15 14.35 13.56
CA VAL A 132 -16.74 15.41 14.48
C VAL A 132 -17.59 16.67 14.29
N LEU A 133 -17.89 17.03 13.04
CA LEU A 133 -18.74 18.19 12.73
C LEU A 133 -20.18 17.98 13.22
N ARG A 134 -20.71 16.75 13.16
CA ARG A 134 -22.07 16.42 13.61
C ARG A 134 -22.25 16.37 15.13
N HIS A 135 -21.18 16.22 15.91
CA HIS A 135 -21.23 16.25 17.38
C HIS A 135 -20.97 17.65 17.97
N GLY A 136 -20.83 18.67 17.11
CA GLY A 136 -20.60 20.06 17.49
C GLY A 136 -21.82 20.97 17.45
N GLU A 137 -23.03 20.46 17.16
CA GLU A 137 -24.31 21.18 17.21
C GLU A 137 -25.17 20.76 18.40
#